data_AF-A0A9P0LC47-F1
#
_entry.id   AF-A0A9P0LC47-F1
#
_cell.length_a   1.000
_cell.length_b   1.000
_cell.length_c   1.000
_cell.angle_alpha   90.00
_cell.angle_beta   90.00
_cell.angle_gamma   90.00
#
_symmetry.space_group_name_H-M   'P 1'
#
loop_
_entity.id
_entity.type
_entity.pdbx_description
1 polymer ?
#
loop_
_entity_poly.entity_id
_entity_poly.type
_entity_poly.pdbx_seq_one_letter_code
_entity_poly.pdbx_strand_id
1 'polypeptide(L)'
;MTNPPLNNSSNGEDEDPCTTNLIKTREFLYKLIISQLFYDGHQSIGQSLQQAVQAEPNAAPSDRLFHLVLTGLEHEPSYKERPQPHIGIGNSQIGPGLDLEFETESNVPAPEPALYETAYVTSHKGNCRAGCFSADGQLIATGSVDASIKILDVDRMLAKSAPDEMDPSRGEQQGHPVIRTLYDHMEEVTCLEFHPKEPVLCSGSKDSTIKLFDISKASVKKAFKTITESEPIKAFSFHPGGDHLLVRTYMLM
;
A
#
# COMPACT_ATOMS: atom_id res chain seq x y z
N MET A 1 6.69 34.47 -50.65
CA MET A 1 5.47 33.68 -50.40
C MET A 1 5.18 33.76 -48.90
N THR A 2 4.06 34.40 -48.55
CA THR A 2 3.26 34.29 -47.30
C THR A 2 3.92 34.38 -45.90
N ASN A 3 3.65 35.48 -45.18
CA ASN A 3 3.58 35.56 -43.70
C ASN A 3 2.10 35.37 -43.24
N PRO A 4 1.76 35.37 -41.92
CA PRO A 4 1.75 34.32 -40.89
C PRO A 4 0.29 33.97 -40.46
N PRO A 5 -0.01 33.32 -39.31
CA PRO A 5 -0.22 34.11 -38.08
C PRO A 5 0.16 33.45 -36.73
N LEU A 6 0.17 34.30 -35.71
CA LEU A 6 0.14 34.03 -34.26
C LEU A 6 -1.23 33.53 -33.79
N ASN A 7 -1.26 32.66 -32.78
CA ASN A 7 -2.14 32.74 -31.58
C ASN A 7 -1.84 31.51 -30.70
N ASN A 8 -2.11 31.41 -29.40
CA ASN A 8 -2.23 32.28 -28.22
C ASN A 8 -2.78 31.34 -27.13
N SER A 9 -2.33 31.49 -25.88
CA SER A 9 -3.09 31.22 -24.64
C SER A 9 -3.97 29.96 -24.53
N SER A 10 -3.74 29.12 -23.53
CA SER A 10 -4.43 29.20 -22.22
C SER A 10 -4.32 27.90 -21.41
N ASN A 11 -4.13 28.11 -20.10
CA ASN A 11 -4.54 27.36 -18.91
C ASN A 11 -5.23 26.00 -19.05
N GLY A 12 -4.90 25.11 -18.11
CA GLY A 12 -5.62 23.90 -17.74
C GLY A 12 -4.75 23.12 -16.77
N GLU A 13 -4.60 23.61 -15.54
CA GLU A 13 -5.35 23.16 -14.36
C GLU A 13 -4.80 21.84 -13.80
N ASP A 14 -4.29 21.96 -12.56
CA ASP A 14 -4.04 20.87 -11.63
C ASP A 14 -5.29 19.98 -11.53
N GLU A 15 -5.27 18.81 -12.15
CA GLU A 15 -6.22 17.75 -11.81
C GLU A 15 -5.49 16.71 -10.95
N ASP A 16 -5.82 16.71 -9.66
CA ASP A 16 -5.71 15.56 -8.79
C ASP A 16 -6.04 14.27 -9.57
N PRO A 17 -5.31 13.14 -9.42
CA PRO A 17 -5.94 11.84 -9.59
C PRO A 17 -6.80 11.55 -8.34
N CYS A 18 -7.73 12.49 -8.10
CA CYS A 18 -9.10 12.21 -7.79
C CYS A 18 -9.60 11.12 -8.77
N THR A 19 -10.73 10.53 -8.45
CA THR A 19 -11.45 9.44 -9.11
C THR A 19 -11.81 9.63 -10.62
N THR A 20 -11.00 10.35 -11.40
CA THR A 20 -11.37 11.06 -12.64
C THR A 20 -11.16 10.27 -13.93
N ASN A 21 -11.07 8.93 -13.88
CA ASN A 21 -11.20 8.14 -15.10
C ASN A 21 -11.91 6.80 -14.86
N LEU A 22 -13.18 6.90 -14.46
CA LEU A 22 -14.14 5.79 -14.37
C LEU A 22 -14.07 4.85 -15.58
N ILE A 23 -13.83 5.39 -16.78
CA ILE A 23 -13.70 4.62 -18.03
C ILE A 23 -12.46 3.72 -17.99
N LYS A 24 -11.28 4.26 -17.66
CA LYS A 24 -10.04 3.46 -17.54
C LYS A 24 -10.13 2.41 -16.43
N THR A 25 -10.77 2.76 -15.31
CA THR A 25 -11.03 1.82 -14.20
C THR A 25 -11.95 0.69 -14.65
N ARG A 26 -12.98 1.01 -15.43
CA ARG A 26 -13.95 0.03 -15.95
C ARG A 26 -13.34 -0.88 -17.02
N GLU A 27 -12.54 -0.33 -17.93
CA GLU A 27 -11.76 -1.12 -18.90
C GLU A 27 -10.80 -2.09 -18.20
N PHE A 28 -10.13 -1.61 -17.15
CA PHE A 28 -9.24 -2.44 -16.35
C PHE A 28 -9.98 -3.57 -15.63
N LEU A 29 -11.15 -3.28 -15.04
CA LEU A 29 -12.00 -4.30 -14.42
C LEU A 29 -12.46 -5.36 -15.42
N TYR A 30 -12.91 -4.96 -16.62
CA TYR A 30 -13.32 -5.91 -17.64
C TYR A 30 -12.18 -6.83 -18.07
N LYS A 31 -10.96 -6.29 -18.18
CA LYS A 31 -9.77 -7.09 -18.46
C LYS A 31 -9.53 -8.17 -17.40
N LEU A 32 -9.66 -7.84 -16.12
CA LEU A 32 -9.49 -8.80 -15.02
C LEU A 32 -10.54 -9.92 -15.08
N ILE A 33 -11.82 -9.57 -15.29
CA ILE A 33 -12.93 -10.53 -15.36
C ILE A 33 -12.75 -11.49 -16.55
N ILE A 34 -12.39 -10.97 -17.72
CA ILE A 34 -12.18 -11.78 -18.92
C ILE A 34 -11.01 -12.74 -18.74
N SER A 35 -9.89 -12.28 -18.17
CA SER A 35 -8.74 -13.14 -17.83
C SER A 35 -9.12 -14.27 -16.87
N GLN A 36 -9.96 -14.01 -15.87
CA GLN A 36 -10.41 -15.03 -14.92
C GLN A 36 -11.33 -16.07 -15.60
N LEU A 37 -12.27 -15.64 -16.44
CA LEU A 37 -13.14 -16.55 -17.21
C LEU A 37 -12.33 -17.49 -18.12
N PHE A 38 -11.26 -16.99 -18.73
CA PHE A 38 -10.36 -17.83 -19.52
C PHE A 38 -9.62 -18.86 -18.66
N TYR A 39 -9.14 -18.46 -17.49
CA TYR A 39 -8.47 -19.34 -16.54
C TYR A 39 -9.39 -20.45 -16.01
N ASP A 40 -10.63 -20.10 -15.67
CA ASP A 40 -11.65 -21.03 -15.17
C ASP A 40 -12.20 -21.97 -16.28
N GLY A 41 -11.71 -21.84 -17.51
CA GLY A 41 -12.08 -22.69 -18.65
C GLY A 41 -13.36 -22.25 -19.38
N HIS A 42 -13.95 -21.11 -19.03
CA HIS A 42 -15.14 -20.54 -19.65
C HIS A 42 -14.83 -19.77 -20.94
N GLN A 43 -14.15 -20.42 -21.89
CA GLN A 43 -13.62 -19.84 -23.12
C GLN A 43 -14.69 -19.13 -23.98
N SER A 44 -15.87 -19.75 -24.16
CA SER A 44 -16.96 -19.19 -24.98
C SER A 44 -17.53 -17.90 -24.39
N ILE A 45 -17.69 -17.85 -23.07
CA ILE A 45 -18.21 -16.69 -22.33
C ILE A 45 -17.16 -15.57 -22.34
N GLY A 46 -15.89 -15.90 -22.08
CA GLY A 46 -14.78 -14.94 -22.12
C GLY A 46 -14.64 -14.27 -23.49
N GLN A 47 -14.69 -15.04 -24.58
CA GLN A 47 -14.63 -14.51 -25.95
C GLN A 47 -15.84 -13.62 -26.29
N SER A 48 -17.05 -14.04 -25.91
CA SER A 48 -18.26 -13.24 -26.16
C SER A 48 -18.22 -11.91 -25.42
N LEU A 49 -17.76 -11.91 -24.16
CA LEU A 49 -17.64 -10.69 -23.37
C LEU A 49 -16.55 -9.78 -23.94
N GLN A 50 -15.40 -10.33 -24.29
CA GLN A 50 -14.28 -9.58 -24.87
C GLN A 50 -14.69 -8.83 -26.14
N GLN A 51 -15.43 -9.48 -27.05
CA GLN A 51 -15.93 -8.84 -28.26
C GLN A 51 -16.94 -7.73 -27.95
N ALA A 52 -17.81 -7.94 -26.95
CA ALA A 52 -18.82 -6.95 -26.57
C ALA A 52 -18.21 -5.68 -25.97
N VAL A 53 -17.13 -5.80 -25.19
CA VAL A 53 -16.50 -4.66 -24.51
C VAL A 53 -15.25 -4.10 -25.22
N GLN A 54 -14.85 -4.69 -26.36
CA GLN A 54 -13.65 -4.32 -27.11
C GLN A 54 -12.36 -4.30 -26.27
N ALA A 55 -12.24 -5.22 -25.30
CA ALA A 55 -11.09 -5.28 -24.40
C ALA A 55 -9.87 -5.96 -25.05
N GLU A 56 -8.68 -5.37 -24.87
CA GLU A 56 -7.42 -5.93 -25.40
C GLU A 56 -7.06 -7.30 -24.79
N PRO A 57 -6.38 -8.19 -25.54
CA PRO A 57 -6.21 -9.59 -25.16
C PRO A 57 -5.20 -9.85 -24.01
N ASN A 58 -5.66 -10.76 -23.13
CA ASN A 58 -5.04 -11.63 -22.11
C ASN A 58 -3.76 -11.22 -21.38
N ALA A 59 -3.95 -10.90 -20.09
CA ALA A 59 -2.94 -11.08 -19.04
C ALA A 59 -3.17 -12.42 -18.30
N ALA A 60 -2.14 -12.91 -17.61
CA ALA A 60 -2.22 -14.04 -16.69
C ALA A 60 -3.37 -13.86 -15.66
N PRO A 61 -3.94 -14.95 -15.11
CA PRO A 61 -4.96 -14.88 -14.06
C PRO A 61 -4.50 -13.94 -12.96
N SER A 62 -5.41 -13.08 -12.51
CA SER A 62 -5.03 -11.99 -11.62
C SER A 62 -5.40 -12.34 -10.19
N ASP A 63 -4.40 -12.71 -9.39
CA ASP A 63 -4.49 -12.77 -7.93
C ASP A 63 -5.09 -11.47 -7.36
N ARG A 64 -4.89 -10.36 -8.08
CA ARG A 64 -5.47 -9.05 -7.79
C ARG A 64 -6.98 -9.00 -7.89
N LEU A 65 -7.62 -9.68 -8.85
CA LEU A 65 -9.10 -9.72 -8.92
C LEU A 65 -9.66 -10.48 -7.72
N PHE A 66 -9.07 -11.62 -7.40
CA PHE A 66 -9.45 -12.42 -6.25
C PHE A 66 -9.28 -11.63 -4.94
N HIS A 67 -8.13 -10.96 -4.77
CA HIS A 67 -7.88 -10.08 -3.64
C HIS A 67 -8.89 -8.92 -3.56
N LEU A 68 -9.17 -8.23 -4.67
CA LEU A 68 -10.18 -7.15 -4.71
C LEU A 68 -11.58 -7.65 -4.32
N VAL A 69 -11.97 -8.84 -4.77
CA VAL A 69 -13.25 -9.44 -4.42
C VAL A 69 -13.29 -9.79 -2.94
N LEU A 70 -12.22 -10.38 -2.39
CA LEU A 70 -12.11 -10.66 -0.96
C LEU A 70 -12.22 -9.39 -0.12
N THR A 71 -11.43 -8.36 -0.44
CA THR A 71 -11.48 -7.08 0.27
C THR A 71 -12.84 -6.39 0.17
N GLY A 72 -13.52 -6.51 -0.99
CA GLY A 72 -14.87 -6.00 -1.19
C GLY A 72 -15.92 -6.74 -0.36
N LEU A 73 -15.83 -8.07 -0.28
CA LEU A 73 -16.71 -8.91 0.52
C LEU A 73 -16.52 -8.68 2.03
N GLU A 74 -15.30 -8.40 2.48
CA GLU A 74 -15.03 -7.99 3.87
C GLU A 74 -15.76 -6.69 4.27
N HIS A 75 -16.08 -5.83 3.30
CA HIS A 75 -16.76 -4.55 3.51
C HIS A 75 -18.22 -4.54 3.01
N GLU A 76 -18.74 -5.67 2.51
CA GLU A 76 -20.13 -5.75 2.06
C GLU A 76 -21.05 -6.09 3.24
N PRO A 77 -21.96 -5.17 3.67
CA PRO A 77 -22.91 -5.49 4.72
C PRO A 77 -23.84 -6.62 4.26
N SER A 78 -24.20 -7.50 5.18
CA SER A 78 -25.01 -8.68 4.92
C SER A 78 -26.27 -8.33 4.11
N TYR A 79 -26.69 -9.19 3.18
CA TYR A 79 -27.87 -8.95 2.32
C TYR A 79 -29.16 -8.58 3.09
N LYS A 80 -29.24 -8.93 4.38
CA LYS A 80 -30.33 -8.58 5.30
C LYS A 80 -30.37 -7.11 5.73
N GLU A 81 -29.30 -6.35 5.53
CA GLU A 81 -29.15 -4.95 5.97
C GLU A 81 -29.31 -3.95 4.82
N ARG A 82 -29.55 -4.42 3.58
CA ARG A 82 -29.83 -3.51 2.46
C ARG A 82 -31.23 -2.89 2.61
N PRO A 83 -31.37 -1.56 2.54
CA PRO A 83 -32.68 -0.92 2.43
C PRO A 83 -33.39 -1.43 1.16
N GLN A 84 -34.59 -1.98 1.30
CA GLN A 84 -35.38 -2.35 0.12
C GLN A 84 -35.81 -1.10 -0.64
N PRO A 85 -35.72 -1.08 -1.98
CA PRO A 85 -36.27 0.02 -2.76
C PRO A 85 -37.80 -0.06 -2.71
N HIS A 86 -38.41 0.71 -1.82
CA HIS A 86 -39.86 0.91 -1.81
C HIS A 86 -40.24 1.77 -3.02
N ILE A 87 -40.62 1.13 -4.12
CA ILE A 87 -41.32 1.79 -5.23
C ILE A 87 -42.77 2.01 -4.77
N GLY A 88 -43.05 3.20 -4.23
CA GLY A 88 -44.39 3.66 -3.90
C GLY A 88 -44.82 4.76 -4.87
N ILE A 89 -45.59 4.41 -5.91
CA ILE A 89 -46.34 5.39 -6.68
C ILE A 89 -47.51 5.88 -5.82
N GLY A 90 -47.55 7.19 -5.54
CA GLY A 90 -48.77 7.90 -5.15
C GLY A 90 -48.99 8.12 -3.64
N ASN A 91 -48.45 9.20 -3.10
CA ASN A 91 -49.21 10.34 -2.55
C ASN A 91 -48.26 11.26 -1.81
N SER A 92 -48.32 12.56 -2.15
CA SER A 92 -47.63 13.63 -1.45
C SER A 92 -47.96 13.60 0.04
N GLN A 93 -47.01 13.13 0.86
CA GLN A 93 -46.87 13.55 2.23
C GLN A 93 -45.45 14.04 2.44
N ILE A 94 -45.42 15.31 2.85
CA ILE A 94 -44.34 16.12 3.40
C ILE A 94 -43.20 15.25 3.93
N GLY A 95 -41.97 15.52 3.46
CA GLY A 95 -40.75 14.82 3.88
C GLY A 95 -40.59 14.80 5.40
N PRO A 96 -39.76 13.90 5.96
CA PRO A 96 -39.69 13.73 7.40
C PRO A 96 -39.25 15.07 8.00
N GLY A 97 -40.17 15.69 8.72
CA GLY A 97 -39.87 16.85 9.54
C GLY A 97 -38.72 16.50 10.49
N LEU A 98 -38.03 17.54 10.96
CA LEU A 98 -36.99 17.43 11.98
C LEU A 98 -37.63 16.79 13.23
N ASP A 99 -37.44 15.49 13.39
CA ASP A 99 -37.94 14.71 14.51
C ASP A 99 -37.07 15.04 15.73
N LEU A 100 -37.57 15.92 16.59
CA LEU A 100 -36.91 16.37 17.83
C LEU A 100 -36.96 15.30 18.94
N GLU A 101 -37.55 14.13 18.66
CA GLU A 101 -37.69 13.01 19.60
C GLU A 101 -36.89 11.77 19.14
N PHE A 102 -36.09 11.90 18.08
CA PHE A 102 -35.23 10.81 17.61
C PHE A 102 -34.05 10.63 18.59
N GLU A 103 -34.23 9.71 19.55
CA GLU A 103 -33.11 9.17 20.32
C GLU A 103 -32.17 8.48 19.34
N THR A 104 -31.07 9.14 19.01
CA THR A 104 -29.93 8.55 18.32
C THR A 104 -29.23 7.57 19.25
N GLU A 105 -29.88 6.46 19.59
CA GLU A 105 -29.14 5.24 19.92
C GLU A 105 -28.61 4.66 18.62
N SER A 106 -27.64 5.37 18.04
CA SER A 106 -26.73 4.78 17.06
C SER A 106 -25.87 3.80 17.84
N ASN A 107 -26.39 2.58 18.02
CA ASN A 107 -25.58 1.45 18.37
C ASN A 107 -24.76 1.13 17.12
N VAL A 108 -23.74 1.95 16.86
CA VAL A 108 -22.67 1.61 15.93
C VAL A 108 -21.97 0.45 16.63
N PRO A 109 -22.05 -0.81 16.17
CA PRO A 109 -21.11 -1.80 16.64
C PRO A 109 -19.76 -1.25 16.17
N ALA A 110 -19.01 -0.64 17.09
CA ALA A 110 -17.62 -0.39 16.83
C ALA A 110 -17.06 -1.74 16.35
N PRO A 111 -16.36 -1.80 15.21
CA PRO A 111 -15.73 -3.04 14.78
C PRO A 111 -14.97 -3.61 15.97
N GLU A 112 -15.07 -4.93 16.18
CA GLU A 112 -14.42 -5.57 17.33
C GLU A 112 -12.96 -5.08 17.39
N PRO A 113 -12.48 -4.66 18.57
CA PRO A 113 -11.11 -4.19 18.70
C PRO A 113 -10.20 -5.29 18.16
N ALA A 114 -9.45 -4.97 17.12
CA ALA A 114 -8.52 -5.93 16.53
C ALA A 114 -7.61 -6.46 17.65
N LEU A 115 -7.68 -7.76 17.88
CA LEU A 115 -6.83 -8.45 18.85
C LEU A 115 -5.41 -8.45 18.28
N TYR A 116 -4.58 -7.53 18.73
CA TYR A 116 -3.17 -7.50 18.38
C TYR A 116 -2.38 -8.33 19.38
N GLU A 117 -1.65 -9.32 18.87
CA GLU A 117 -0.66 -10.05 19.65
C GLU A 117 0.74 -9.54 19.33
N THR A 118 1.60 -9.46 20.36
CA THR A 118 3.00 -9.11 20.16
C THR A 118 3.78 -10.35 19.70
N ALA A 119 4.05 -10.44 18.40
CA ALA A 119 4.84 -11.55 17.87
C ALA A 119 6.33 -11.47 18.28
N TYR A 120 6.97 -10.30 18.13
CA TYR A 120 8.39 -10.16 18.42
C TYR A 120 8.76 -8.73 18.80
N VAL A 121 9.68 -8.61 19.77
CA VAL A 121 10.21 -7.32 20.23
C VAL A 121 11.72 -7.28 19.99
N THR A 122 12.19 -6.19 19.39
CA THR A 122 13.61 -5.88 19.27
C THR A 122 13.90 -4.47 19.78
N SER A 123 15.15 -4.22 20.17
CA SER A 123 15.59 -2.92 20.68
C SER A 123 16.65 -2.29 19.80
N HIS A 124 16.51 -1.00 19.54
CA HIS A 124 17.59 -0.12 19.12
C HIS A 124 18.24 0.51 20.36
N LYS A 125 19.42 1.13 20.19
CA LYS A 125 20.07 1.90 21.26
C LYS A 125 19.45 3.28 21.47
N GLY A 126 18.59 3.71 20.55
CA GLY A 126 17.82 4.96 20.61
C GLY A 126 16.37 4.73 20.20
N ASN A 127 15.59 5.82 20.19
CA ASN A 127 14.18 5.74 19.82
C ASN A 127 14.03 5.27 18.36
N CYS A 128 13.17 4.29 18.13
CA CYS A 128 12.73 3.92 16.79
C CYS A 128 11.68 4.93 16.32
N ARG A 129 11.92 5.61 15.19
CA ARG A 129 11.08 6.70 14.67
C ARG A 129 10.58 6.46 13.25
N ALA A 130 11.18 5.51 12.54
CA ALA A 130 10.77 5.11 11.20
C ALA A 130 10.52 3.61 11.17
N GLY A 131 9.53 3.20 10.38
CA GLY A 131 9.25 1.79 10.11
C GLY A 131 8.47 1.63 8.81
N CYS A 132 8.73 0.56 8.06
CA CYS A 132 7.97 0.23 6.86
C CYS A 132 7.98 -1.29 6.60
N PHE A 133 6.93 -1.76 5.93
CA PHE A 133 6.87 -3.12 5.38
C PHE A 133 7.37 -3.13 3.93
N SER A 134 7.95 -4.24 3.50
CA SER A 134 8.09 -4.53 2.08
C SER A 134 6.70 -4.73 1.44
N ALA A 135 6.61 -4.50 0.12
CA ALA A 135 5.33 -4.57 -0.59
C ALA A 135 4.65 -5.95 -0.51
N ASP A 136 5.43 -7.02 -0.32
CA ASP A 136 4.97 -8.40 -0.13
C ASP A 136 4.69 -8.76 1.34
N GLY A 137 4.98 -7.85 2.29
CA GLY A 137 4.81 -8.07 3.72
C GLY A 137 5.81 -9.03 4.36
N GLN A 138 6.82 -9.53 3.63
CA GLN A 138 7.78 -10.50 4.17
C GLN A 138 8.84 -9.86 5.06
N LEU A 139 9.12 -8.58 4.86
CA LEU A 139 10.16 -7.84 5.57
C LEU A 139 9.60 -6.60 6.26
N ILE A 140 10.21 -6.28 7.40
CA ILE A 140 10.03 -5.02 8.11
C ILE A 140 11.38 -4.32 8.19
N ALA A 141 11.44 -3.05 7.82
CA ALA A 141 12.57 -2.19 8.13
C ALA A 141 12.20 -1.23 9.26
N THR A 142 13.12 -1.00 10.19
CA THR A 142 12.97 -0.07 11.31
C THR A 142 14.20 0.83 11.41
N GLY A 143 13.98 2.13 11.63
CA GLY A 143 15.00 3.17 11.64
C GLY A 143 14.96 3.95 12.95
N SER A 144 16.14 4.29 13.46
CA SER A 144 16.30 4.79 14.83
C SER A 144 17.19 6.03 14.90
N VAL A 145 17.04 6.75 16.02
CA VAL A 145 17.90 7.87 16.44
C VAL A 145 19.37 7.46 16.58
N ASP A 146 19.65 6.18 16.85
CA ASP A 146 21.03 5.64 16.92
C ASP A 146 21.71 5.43 15.55
N ALA A 147 21.16 6.03 14.49
CA ALA A 147 21.63 5.94 13.10
C ALA A 147 21.60 4.53 12.49
N SER A 148 20.97 3.56 13.17
CA SER A 148 20.87 2.18 12.69
C SER A 148 19.54 1.90 12.01
N ILE A 149 19.60 1.00 11.03
CA ILE A 149 18.42 0.40 10.39
C ILE A 149 18.44 -1.09 10.66
N LYS A 150 17.35 -1.65 11.18
CA LYS A 150 17.17 -3.11 11.27
C LYS A 150 16.22 -3.59 10.21
N ILE A 151 16.57 -4.72 9.60
CA ILE A 151 15.69 -5.46 8.69
C ILE A 151 15.32 -6.76 9.38
N LEU A 152 14.02 -7.00 9.49
CA LEU A 152 13.41 -8.14 10.14
C LEU A 152 12.65 -8.98 9.12
N ASP A 153 12.66 -10.28 9.34
CA ASP A 153 11.93 -11.29 8.58
C ASP A 153 10.68 -11.69 9.37
N VAL A 154 9.51 -11.50 8.74
CA VAL A 154 8.21 -11.66 9.41
C VAL A 154 7.94 -13.11 9.79
N ASP A 155 8.30 -14.07 8.93
CA ASP A 155 8.10 -15.49 9.22
C ASP A 155 8.94 -15.93 10.43
N ARG A 156 10.18 -15.45 10.53
CA ARG A 156 11.04 -15.71 11.69
C ARG A 156 10.51 -15.05 12.96
N MET A 157 9.89 -13.87 12.86
CA MET A 157 9.24 -13.21 14.00
C MET A 157 8.07 -14.07 14.51
N LEU A 158 7.21 -14.52 13.59
CA LEU A 158 6.03 -15.34 13.93
C LEU A 158 6.43 -16.71 14.48
N ALA A 159 7.42 -17.37 13.88
CA ALA A 159 7.89 -18.66 14.36
C ALA A 159 8.46 -18.59 15.78
N LYS A 160 9.12 -17.47 16.14
CA LYS A 160 9.64 -17.23 17.49
C LYS A 160 8.55 -16.88 18.51
N SER A 161 7.39 -16.44 18.05
CA SER A 161 6.21 -16.12 18.87
C SER A 161 5.34 -17.33 19.18
N ALA A 162 5.45 -18.40 18.39
CA ALA A 162 4.62 -19.59 18.54
C ALA A 162 4.92 -20.32 19.87
N PRO A 163 3.89 -20.85 20.56
CA PRO A 163 4.09 -21.60 21.79
C PRO A 163 4.92 -22.87 21.54
N ASP A 164 5.82 -23.17 22.48
CA ASP A 164 6.81 -24.29 22.44
C ASP A 164 6.20 -25.70 22.24
N GLU A 165 4.87 -25.86 22.27
CA GLU A 165 4.21 -27.16 22.15
C GLU A 165 4.10 -27.68 20.71
N MET A 166 4.45 -26.87 19.70
CA MET A 166 4.33 -27.26 18.30
C MET A 166 5.69 -27.58 17.68
N ASP A 167 6.11 -28.84 17.89
CA ASP A 167 7.21 -29.55 17.23
C ASP A 167 8.66 -29.27 17.73
N PRO A 168 9.26 -30.21 18.51
CA PRO A 168 10.64 -30.09 18.99
C PRO A 168 11.70 -30.16 17.87
N SER A 169 11.34 -30.48 16.62
CA SER A 169 12.25 -30.42 15.48
C SER A 169 12.34 -29.02 14.83
N ARG A 170 11.48 -28.08 15.26
CA ARG A 170 11.38 -26.72 14.70
C ARG A 170 12.39 -25.72 15.28
N GLY A 171 12.96 -26.02 16.46
CA GLY A 171 13.75 -25.08 17.25
C GLY A 171 15.18 -24.78 16.74
N GLU A 172 15.74 -25.60 15.85
CA GLU A 172 17.16 -25.47 15.49
C GLU A 172 17.43 -24.84 14.11
N GLN A 173 16.43 -24.68 13.24
CA GLN A 173 16.66 -24.23 11.85
C GLN A 173 16.27 -22.79 11.56
N GLN A 174 15.54 -22.11 12.45
CA GLN A 174 15.04 -20.76 12.16
C GLN A 174 16.03 -19.72 12.70
N GLY A 175 16.68 -19.00 11.77
CA GLY A 175 17.65 -17.96 12.11
C GLY A 175 17.04 -16.79 12.89
N HIS A 176 17.89 -15.90 13.39
CA HIS A 176 17.45 -14.74 14.15
C HIS A 176 16.47 -13.84 13.35
N PRO A 177 15.35 -13.34 13.93
CA PRO A 177 14.36 -12.54 13.19
C PRO A 177 14.91 -11.23 12.63
N VAL A 178 15.78 -10.55 13.38
CA VAL A 178 16.60 -9.46 12.83
C VAL A 178 17.66 -10.09 11.92
N ILE A 179 17.42 -10.06 10.62
CA ILE A 179 18.29 -10.67 9.62
C ILE A 179 19.45 -9.75 9.24
N ARG A 180 19.30 -8.43 9.42
CA ARG A 180 20.35 -7.44 9.10
C ARG A 180 20.28 -6.23 10.03
N THR A 181 21.42 -5.59 10.22
CA THR A 181 21.50 -4.25 10.80
C THR A 181 22.50 -3.41 10.01
N LEU A 182 22.05 -2.27 9.52
CA LEU A 182 22.80 -1.35 8.67
C LEU A 182 23.25 -0.15 9.52
N TYR A 183 24.51 0.22 9.37
CA TYR A 183 25.18 1.30 10.11
C TYR A 183 25.93 2.19 9.13
N ASP A 184 25.20 2.83 8.23
CA ASP A 184 25.79 3.67 7.17
C ASP A 184 25.36 5.14 7.25
N HIS A 185 24.35 5.45 8.07
CA HIS A 185 23.99 6.82 8.43
C HIS A 185 24.84 7.32 9.62
N MET A 186 24.96 8.64 9.73
CA MET A 186 25.70 9.29 10.82
C MET A 186 24.78 9.92 11.87
N GLU A 187 23.52 10.13 11.53
CA GLU A 187 22.48 10.67 12.42
C GLU A 187 21.18 9.87 12.32
N GLU A 188 20.15 10.34 13.03
CA GLU A 188 18.82 9.73 13.10
C GLU A 188 18.23 9.41 11.72
N VAL A 189 17.81 8.15 11.55
CA VAL A 189 17.01 7.73 10.39
C VAL A 189 15.57 8.18 10.59
N THR A 190 15.13 9.13 9.78
CA THR A 190 13.82 9.79 9.93
C THR A 190 12.73 9.12 9.13
N CYS A 191 13.08 8.42 8.04
CA CYS A 191 12.12 7.81 7.13
C CYS A 191 12.74 6.62 6.38
N LEU A 192 11.89 5.65 6.06
CA LEU A 192 12.22 4.38 5.39
C LEU A 192 11.09 4.01 4.43
N GLU A 193 11.43 3.50 3.25
CA GLU A 193 10.46 2.94 2.31
C GLU A 193 11.15 1.89 1.44
N PHE A 194 10.49 0.75 1.27
CA PHE A 194 10.90 -0.20 0.25
C PHE A 194 10.47 0.30 -1.11
N HIS A 195 11.34 0.11 -2.09
CA HIS A 195 10.98 0.32 -3.47
C HIS A 195 9.85 -0.66 -3.87
N PRO A 196 8.83 -0.22 -4.64
CA PRO A 196 7.61 -1.01 -4.86
C PRO A 196 7.78 -2.27 -5.73
N LYS A 197 8.93 -2.43 -6.41
CA LYS A 197 9.19 -3.54 -7.35
C LYS A 197 10.54 -4.23 -7.12
N GLU A 198 11.61 -3.44 -7.05
CA GLU A 198 12.96 -3.92 -6.80
C GLU A 198 13.28 -4.17 -5.32
N PRO A 199 14.21 -5.09 -5.00
CA PRO A 199 14.66 -5.36 -3.64
C PRO A 199 15.61 -4.27 -3.13
N VAL A 200 15.09 -3.04 -3.06
CA VAL A 200 15.82 -1.85 -2.62
C VAL A 200 15.11 -1.23 -1.43
N LEU A 201 15.86 -0.98 -0.36
CA LEU A 201 15.41 -0.16 0.76
C LEU A 201 15.97 1.25 0.60
N CYS A 202 15.10 2.24 0.57
CA CYS A 202 15.47 3.65 0.66
C CYS A 202 15.37 4.12 2.12
N SER A 203 16.28 5.00 2.49
CA SER A 203 16.36 5.56 3.84
C SER A 203 16.77 7.02 3.77
N GLY A 204 16.21 7.82 4.66
CA GLY A 204 16.47 9.25 4.78
C GLY A 204 16.81 9.58 6.23
N SER A 205 17.71 10.53 6.41
CA SER A 205 18.31 10.81 7.70
C SER A 205 18.46 12.30 7.97
N LYS A 206 18.69 12.63 9.24
CA LYS A 206 19.08 13.98 9.66
C LYS A 206 20.47 14.40 9.19
N ASP A 207 21.30 13.45 8.77
CA ASP A 207 22.61 13.70 8.15
C ASP A 207 22.55 14.29 6.72
N SER A 208 21.37 14.75 6.30
CA SER A 208 21.05 15.27 4.97
C SER A 208 21.36 14.30 3.83
N THR A 209 21.34 12.99 4.09
CA THR A 209 21.51 11.97 3.05
C THR A 209 20.29 11.06 2.88
N ILE A 210 20.12 10.63 1.65
CA ILE A 210 19.24 9.53 1.25
C ILE A 210 20.13 8.37 0.80
N LYS A 211 19.92 7.20 1.37
CA LYS A 211 20.71 5.99 1.10
C LYS A 211 19.84 4.87 0.56
N LEU A 212 20.29 4.28 -0.54
CA LEU A 212 19.66 3.14 -1.18
C LEU A 212 20.49 1.88 -0.92
N PHE A 213 19.84 0.87 -0.35
CA PHE A 213 20.43 -0.41 -0.01
C PHE A 213 19.84 -1.52 -0.86
N ASP A 214 20.68 -2.36 -1.44
CA ASP A 214 20.28 -3.56 -2.15
C ASP A 214 20.12 -4.70 -1.12
N ILE A 215 18.87 -5.02 -0.79
CA ILE A 215 18.53 -5.99 0.25
C ILE A 215 18.59 -7.44 -0.24
N SER A 216 18.74 -7.67 -1.56
CA SER A 216 18.93 -9.01 -2.11
C SER A 216 20.27 -9.61 -1.68
N LYS A 217 21.27 -8.78 -1.39
CA LYS A 217 22.62 -9.20 -1.01
C LYS A 217 22.73 -9.50 0.47
N ALA A 218 22.92 -10.77 0.85
CA ALA A 218 23.13 -11.25 2.24
C ALA A 218 24.19 -10.48 3.05
N SER A 219 25.19 -9.88 2.40
CA SER A 219 26.28 -9.14 3.04
C SER A 219 26.16 -7.62 2.99
N VAL A 220 24.99 -7.06 2.59
CA VAL A 220 24.80 -5.60 2.51
C VAL A 220 25.05 -4.95 3.87
N LYS A 221 25.98 -3.99 3.88
CA LYS A 221 26.30 -3.16 5.06
C LYS A 221 26.24 -1.67 4.77
N LYS A 222 26.41 -1.30 3.49
CA LYS A 222 26.48 0.08 3.01
C LYS A 222 25.55 0.30 1.85
N ALA A 223 25.15 1.54 1.66
CA ALA A 223 24.34 1.92 0.52
C ALA A 223 25.13 1.75 -0.78
N PHE A 224 24.48 1.29 -1.84
CA PHE A 224 25.09 1.26 -3.18
C PHE A 224 24.98 2.63 -3.87
N LYS A 225 24.03 3.47 -3.42
CA LYS A 225 23.86 4.84 -3.87
C LYS A 225 23.53 5.74 -2.67
N THR A 226 24.18 6.88 -2.61
CA THR A 226 23.89 7.94 -1.63
C THR A 226 23.58 9.22 -2.40
N ILE A 227 22.52 9.91 -2.01
CA ILE A 227 22.12 11.23 -2.51
C ILE A 227 22.25 12.18 -1.33
N THR A 228 22.86 13.35 -1.55
CA THR A 228 23.06 14.36 -0.53
C THR A 228 22.17 15.55 -0.84
N GLU A 229 21.42 15.99 0.16
CA GLU A 229 20.57 17.18 0.12
C GLU A 229 21.20 18.31 0.93
N SER A 230 20.72 19.53 0.73
CA SER A 230 21.18 20.68 1.53
C SER A 230 20.62 20.66 2.95
N GLU A 231 19.46 20.04 3.14
CA GLU A 231 18.70 20.04 4.38
C GLU A 231 18.42 18.62 4.87
N PRO A 232 18.23 18.41 6.19
CA PRO A 232 17.88 17.12 6.75
C PRO A 232 16.63 16.52 6.09
N ILE A 233 16.59 15.21 5.91
CA ILE A 233 15.45 14.54 5.29
C ILE A 233 14.35 14.36 6.33
N LYS A 234 13.10 14.72 5.99
CA LYS A 234 11.94 14.62 6.88
C LYS A 234 11.02 13.47 6.48
N ALA A 235 10.77 13.29 5.19
CA ALA A 235 9.96 12.22 4.64
C ALA A 235 10.29 12.01 3.16
N PHE A 236 9.94 10.85 2.62
CA PHE A 236 9.90 10.63 1.18
C PHE A 236 8.74 9.68 0.82
N SER A 237 8.41 9.62 -0.47
CA SER A 237 7.39 8.69 -1.00
C SER A 237 7.78 8.25 -2.40
N PHE A 238 7.90 6.94 -2.61
CA PHE A 238 8.09 6.37 -3.94
C PHE A 238 6.82 6.54 -4.77
N HIS A 239 7.02 6.96 -6.02
CA HIS A 239 5.97 6.79 -7.01
C HIS A 239 5.71 5.28 -7.19
N PRO A 240 4.45 4.81 -7.30
CA PRO A 240 4.15 3.38 -7.46
C PRO A 240 4.81 2.71 -8.67
N GLY A 241 5.22 3.51 -9.65
CA GLY A 241 6.03 3.05 -10.79
C GLY A 241 7.45 2.59 -10.40
N GLY A 242 8.02 3.13 -9.33
CA GLY A 242 9.39 2.88 -8.85
C GLY A 242 10.42 3.91 -9.33
N ASP A 243 10.13 4.61 -10.42
CA ASP A 243 11.14 5.45 -11.12
C ASP A 243 11.38 6.83 -10.50
N HIS A 244 10.51 7.25 -9.58
CA HIS A 244 10.52 8.58 -8.97
C HIS A 244 10.35 8.50 -7.46
N LEU A 245 10.97 9.45 -6.76
CA LEU A 245 10.92 9.59 -5.30
C LEU A 245 10.62 11.05 -4.99
N LEU A 246 9.50 11.31 -4.31
CA LEU A 246 9.26 12.62 -3.70
C LEU A 246 10.07 12.72 -2.41
N VAL A 247 10.77 13.83 -2.20
CA VAL A 247 11.57 14.07 -1.01
C VAL A 247 11.11 15.35 -0.35
N ARG A 248 10.87 15.27 0.96
CA ARG A 248 10.57 16.41 1.80
C ARG A 248 11.70 16.62 2.79
N THR A 249 12.28 17.81 2.76
CA THR A 249 13.32 18.25 3.69
C THR A 249 12.75 19.21 4.75
N TYR A 250 13.56 19.58 5.74
CA TYR A 250 13.23 20.69 6.64
C TYR A 250 13.34 22.01 5.87
N MET A 251 12.44 22.96 6.16
CA MET A 251 12.50 24.31 5.62
C MET A 251 13.28 25.17 6.59
N LEU A 252 14.34 25.83 6.14
CA LEU A 252 14.92 26.97 6.85
C LEU A 252 13.93 28.15 6.75
N MET A 253 13.49 28.67 7.90
CA MET A 253 12.77 29.95 7.99
C MET A 253 13.74 31.13 7.91
#